data_AF-A0A5K7ZUP4-F1
#
_entry.id   AF-A0A5K7ZUP4-F1
#
_cell.length_a   1.000
_cell.length_b   1.000
_cell.length_c   1.000
_cell.angle_alpha   90.00
_cell.angle_beta   90.00
_cell.angle_gamma   90.00
#
_symmetry.space_group_name_H-M   'P 1'
#
loop_
_entity.id
_entity.type
_entity.pdbx_description
1 polymer ?
#
loop_
_entity_poly.entity_id
_entity_poly.type
_entity_poly.pdbx_seq_one_letter_code
_entity_poly.pdbx_strand_id
1 'polypeptide(L)'
;MKLKNYFETTKGMGVLSTADDQGKVNTAIYARPHVMDDGSLAFIMRDRLTHHNLQSNPHAAYLFREEGDGYLGLRLHLTKINEEQDTPLVKEICRRCRIDDKPDAVRFLVIFETDAKFPLLGDGETSE
;
A
#
# COMPACT_ATOMS: atom_id res chain seq x y z
N MET A 1 5.51 -16.84 3.06
CA MET A 1 5.62 -15.96 4.24
C MET A 1 4.35 -15.15 4.42
N LYS A 2 3.75 -15.13 5.62
CA LYS A 2 2.58 -14.28 5.90
C LYS A 2 2.97 -12.80 5.85
N LEU A 3 2.28 -12.00 5.03
CA LEU A 3 2.57 -10.57 4.83
C LEU A 3 2.51 -9.76 6.14
N LYS A 4 1.66 -10.18 7.09
CA LYS A 4 1.54 -9.54 8.42
C LYS A 4 2.88 -9.50 9.16
N ASN A 5 3.48 -10.66 9.40
CA ASN A 5 4.77 -10.76 10.09
C ASN A 5 5.88 -10.04 9.30
N TYR A 6 5.84 -10.10 7.97
CA TYR A 6 6.82 -9.42 7.12
C TYR A 6 6.80 -7.90 7.33
N PHE A 7 5.65 -7.27 7.13
CA PHE A 7 5.56 -5.81 7.21
C PHE A 7 5.67 -5.28 8.64
N GLU A 8 5.37 -6.09 9.66
CA GLU A 8 5.59 -5.72 11.05
C GLU A 8 7.08 -5.66 11.42
N THR A 9 7.86 -6.65 10.97
CA THR A 9 9.25 -6.85 11.40
C THR A 9 10.28 -6.25 10.44
N THR A 10 9.95 -6.12 9.15
CA THR A 10 10.88 -5.65 8.13
C THR A 10 10.70 -4.15 7.88
N LYS A 11 11.80 -3.40 8.03
CA LYS A 11 11.86 -1.98 7.66
C LYS A 11 12.27 -1.85 6.20
N GLY A 12 11.84 -0.76 5.57
CA GLY A 12 12.07 -0.55 4.14
C GLY A 12 11.33 0.64 3.59
N MET A 13 11.55 0.85 2.28
CA MET A 13 10.90 1.88 1.49
C MET A 13 9.80 1.25 0.63
N GLY A 14 8.58 1.75 0.80
CA GLY A 14 7.43 1.38 -0.01
C GLY A 14 7.19 2.40 -1.13
N VAL A 15 6.84 1.89 -2.31
CA VAL A 15 6.52 2.66 -3.51
C VAL A 15 5.20 2.12 -4.05
N LEU A 16 4.17 2.95 -4.10
CA LEU A 16 2.87 2.59 -4.66
C LEU A 16 2.69 3.26 -6.02
N SER A 17 2.41 2.46 -7.03
CA SER A 17 2.15 2.91 -8.40
C SER A 17 0.69 2.65 -8.76
N THR A 18 0.08 3.61 -9.45
CA THR A 18 -1.32 3.62 -9.88
C THR A 18 -1.39 4.23 -11.27
N ALA A 19 -2.51 4.06 -11.98
CA ALA A 19 -2.78 4.74 -13.24
C ALA A 19 -4.24 5.19 -13.29
N ASP A 20 -4.55 6.21 -14.08
CA ASP A 20 -5.95 6.54 -14.39
C ASP A 20 -6.54 5.60 -15.46
N ASP A 21 -7.78 5.85 -15.88
CA ASP A 21 -8.48 5.10 -16.92
C ASP A 21 -7.94 5.30 -18.34
N GLN A 22 -7.11 6.34 -18.55
CA GLN A 22 -6.38 6.58 -19.80
C GLN A 22 -4.99 5.93 -19.79
N GLY A 23 -4.61 5.25 -18.71
CA GLY A 23 -3.31 4.61 -18.55
C GLY A 23 -2.18 5.58 -18.19
N LYS A 24 -2.48 6.80 -17.73
CA LYS A 24 -1.46 7.73 -17.24
C LYS A 24 -0.98 7.31 -15.86
N VAL A 25 0.28 6.88 -15.80
CA VAL A 25 0.89 6.32 -14.60
C VAL A 25 1.30 7.40 -13.59
N ASN A 26 1.27 7.03 -12.31
CA ASN A 26 1.76 7.81 -11.18
C ASN A 26 2.39 6.88 -10.13
N THR A 27 3.46 7.34 -9.49
CA THR A 27 4.16 6.61 -8.44
C THR A 27 4.48 7.53 -7.27
N ALA A 28 4.25 7.06 -6.04
CA ALA A 28 4.53 7.82 -4.83
C ALA A 28 5.10 6.93 -3.72
N ILE A 29 5.88 7.53 -2.81
CA ILE A 29 6.34 6.88 -1.60
C ILE A 29 5.15 6.63 -0.67
N TYR A 30 5.01 5.39 -0.21
CA TYR A 30 3.99 4.97 0.75
C TYR A 30 4.64 4.20 1.90
N ALA A 31 4.07 4.33 3.09
CA ALA A 31 4.47 3.54 4.23
C ALA A 31 4.16 2.05 4.01
N ARG A 32 4.63 1.20 4.92
CA ARG A 32 4.23 -0.22 4.97
C ARG A 32 2.71 -0.31 5.15
N PRO A 33 2.01 -1.20 4.43
CA PRO A 33 0.57 -1.38 4.63
C PRO A 33 0.27 -1.90 6.03
N HIS A 34 -0.92 -1.59 6.51
CA HIS A 34 -1.51 -2.34 7.61
C HIS A 34 -2.11 -3.62 7.05
N VAL A 35 -1.70 -4.78 7.57
CA VAL A 35 -2.24 -6.08 7.13
C VAL A 35 -3.41 -6.44 8.04
N MET A 36 -4.60 -6.52 7.45
CA MET A 36 -5.84 -6.85 8.12
C MET A 36 -5.89 -8.33 8.53
N ASP A 37 -6.84 -8.71 9.39
CA ASP A 37 -6.95 -10.10 9.88
C ASP A 37 -7.35 -11.10 8.78
N ASP A 38 -8.05 -10.65 7.75
CA ASP A 38 -8.37 -11.43 6.54
C ASP A 38 -7.21 -11.49 5.52
N GLY A 39 -6.10 -10.81 5.80
CA GLY A 39 -4.93 -10.75 4.93
C GLY A 39 -4.94 -9.62 3.90
N SER A 40 -6.02 -8.84 3.80
CA SER A 40 -6.08 -7.65 2.94
C SER A 40 -5.10 -6.56 3.42
N LEU A 41 -4.70 -5.69 2.50
CA LEU A 41 -3.72 -4.64 2.75
C LEU A 41 -4.41 -3.27 2.77
N ALA A 42 -4.21 -2.54 3.86
CA ALA A 42 -4.80 -1.22 4.03
C ALA A 42 -3.74 -0.11 4.02
N PHE A 43 -3.99 0.93 3.23
CA PHE A 43 -3.17 2.14 3.16
C PHE A 43 -3.99 3.36 3.55
N ILE A 44 -3.38 4.25 4.35
CA ILE A 44 -3.94 5.58 4.57
C ILE A 44 -3.51 6.48 3.41
N MET A 45 -4.49 6.99 2.68
CA MET A 45 -4.28 7.90 1.56
C MET A 45 -4.86 9.28 1.87
N ARG A 46 -4.21 10.32 1.34
CA ARG A 46 -4.78 11.68 1.28
C ARG A 46 -5.50 11.83 -0.06
N ASP A 47 -6.41 12.79 -0.14
CA ASP A 47 -7.03 13.22 -1.40
C ASP A 47 -5.97 13.84 -2.34
N ARG A 48 -5.32 12.98 -3.12
CA ARG A 48 -4.19 13.27 -4.01
C ARG A 48 -4.24 12.33 -5.21
N LEU A 49 -3.35 12.55 -6.19
CA LEU A 49 -3.34 11.82 -7.46
C LEU A 49 -3.39 10.29 -7.34
N THR A 50 -2.66 9.68 -6.40
CA THR A 50 -2.72 8.22 -6.17
C THR A 50 -4.13 7.75 -5.79
N HIS A 51 -4.80 8.45 -4.87
CA HIS A 51 -6.17 8.12 -4.46
C HIS A 51 -7.18 8.44 -5.57
N HIS A 52 -6.98 9.54 -6.29
CA HIS A 52 -7.81 9.93 -7.43
C HIS A 52 -7.78 8.89 -8.56
N ASN A 53 -6.59 8.40 -8.92
CA ASN A 53 -6.42 7.33 -9.91
C ASN A 53 -7.23 6.08 -9.53
N LEU A 54 -7.25 5.73 -8.24
CA LEU A 54 -7.97 4.57 -7.71
C LEU A 54 -9.51 4.70 -7.73
N GLN A 55 -10.04 5.86 -8.11
CA GLN A 55 -11.48 6.03 -8.31
C GLN A 55 -11.92 5.62 -9.72
N SER A 56 -11.03 5.69 -10.71
CA SER A 56 -11.31 5.28 -12.09
C SER A 56 -10.65 3.96 -12.48
N ASN A 57 -9.58 3.57 -11.79
CA ASN A 57 -8.86 2.32 -12.03
C ASN A 57 -8.44 1.67 -10.70
N PRO A 58 -9.00 0.51 -10.31
CA PRO A 58 -8.77 -0.08 -8.99
C PRO A 58 -7.40 -0.74 -8.84
N HIS A 59 -6.59 -0.84 -9.90
CA HIS A 59 -5.34 -1.58 -9.88
C HIS A 59 -4.16 -0.74 -9.38
N ALA A 60 -3.29 -1.37 -8.59
CA ALA A 60 -2.06 -0.79 -8.11
C ALA A 60 -0.91 -1.80 -8.09
N ALA A 61 0.32 -1.29 -8.17
CA ALA A 61 1.53 -2.07 -7.95
C ALA A 61 2.29 -1.49 -6.76
N TYR A 62 2.56 -2.33 -5.76
CA TYR A 62 3.34 -1.95 -4.59
C TYR A 62 4.71 -2.62 -4.62
N LEU A 63 5.76 -1.82 -4.67
CA LEU A 63 7.13 -2.27 -4.52
C LEU A 63 7.60 -1.94 -3.12
N PHE A 64 8.13 -2.93 -2.42
CA PHE A 64 8.75 -2.74 -1.12
C PHE A 64 10.20 -3.21 -1.17
N ARG A 65 11.13 -2.29 -0.91
CA ARG A 65 12.55 -2.59 -0.77
C ARG A 65 12.93 -2.55 0.69
N GLU A 66 13.52 -3.63 1.18
CA GLU A 66 14.01 -3.74 2.56
C GLU A 66 15.17 -2.76 2.81
N GLU A 67 15.33 -2.32 4.07
CA GLU A 67 16.54 -1.63 4.50
C GLU A 67 17.73 -2.59 4.51
N GLY A 68 18.89 -2.12 4.06
CA GLY A 68 20.13 -2.90 4.04
C GLY A 68 20.80 -2.93 2.66
N ASP A 69 21.85 -3.75 2.57
CA ASP A 69 22.63 -3.96 1.37
C ASP A 69 21.90 -4.87 0.38
N GLY A 70 22.05 -4.58 -0.92
CA GLY A 70 21.40 -5.32 -1.99
C GLY A 70 19.94 -4.91 -2.26
N TYR A 71 19.22 -5.81 -2.93
CA TYR A 71 17.84 -5.60 -3.39
C TYR A 71 16.96 -6.75 -2.89
N LEU A 72 16.77 -6.80 -1.58
CA LEU A 72 15.77 -7.65 -0.93
C LEU A 72 14.44 -6.91 -0.83
N GLY A 73 13.35 -7.65 -0.90
CA GLY A 73 12.01 -7.08 -0.92
C GLY A 73 11.02 -7.90 -1.71
N LEU A 74 9.89 -7.27 -2.00
CA LEU A 74 8.83 -7.87 -2.80
C LEU A 74 8.13 -6.84 -3.69
N ARG A 75 7.41 -7.36 -4.68
CA ARG A 75 6.45 -6.61 -5.50
C ARG A 75 5.09 -7.27 -5.36
N LEU A 76 4.06 -6.48 -5.15
CA LEU A 76 2.67 -6.91 -5.07
C LEU A 76 1.88 -6.26 -6.21
N HIS A 77 1.05 -7.06 -6.87
CA HIS A 77 -0.06 -6.54 -7.66
C HIS A 77 -1.29 -6.54 -6.78
N LEU A 78 -2.03 -5.43 -6.80
CA LEU A 78 -3.09 -5.14 -5.87
C LEU A 78 -4.33 -4.67 -6.62
N THR A 79 -5.50 -5.07 -6.13
CA THR A 79 -6.79 -4.55 -6.58
C THR A 79 -7.54 -3.94 -5.39
N LYS A 80 -7.97 -2.68 -5.52
CA LYS A 80 -8.77 -1.99 -4.51
C LYS A 80 -10.13 -2.69 -4.40
N ILE A 81 -10.45 -3.16 -3.20
CA ILE A 81 -11.72 -3.84 -2.91
C ILE A 81 -12.67 -3.00 -2.06
N ASN A 82 -12.14 -2.06 -1.28
CA ASN A 82 -12.95 -1.21 -0.41
C ASN A 82 -12.24 0.10 -0.06
N GLU A 83 -13.01 1.08 0.42
CA GLU A 83 -12.51 2.34 0.95
C GLU A 83 -13.38 2.79 2.13
N GLU A 84 -12.73 3.16 3.23
CA GLU A 84 -13.39 3.74 4.39
C GLU A 84 -12.93 5.18 4.63
N GLN A 85 -13.84 6.03 5.08
CA GLN A 85 -13.56 7.39 5.50
C GLN A 85 -14.18 7.65 6.88
N ASP A 86 -13.47 8.40 7.74
CA ASP A 86 -13.95 8.86 9.05
C ASP A 86 -14.39 7.77 10.04
N THR A 87 -13.94 6.52 9.85
CA THR A 87 -14.23 5.39 10.74
C THR A 87 -13.31 5.35 11.97
N PRO A 88 -13.70 4.67 13.07
CA PRO A 88 -12.81 4.45 14.21
C PRO A 88 -11.49 3.76 13.83
N LEU A 89 -11.52 2.87 12.85
CA LEU A 89 -10.36 2.16 12.33
C LEU A 89 -9.37 3.13 11.65
N VAL A 90 -9.86 4.05 10.83
CA VAL A 90 -9.05 5.14 10.24
C VAL A 90 -8.33 5.90 11.35
N LYS A 91 -9.03 6.26 12.43
CA LYS A 91 -8.44 7.00 13.57
C LYS A 91 -7.38 6.20 14.31
N GLU A 92 -7.60 4.90 14.54
CA GLU A 92 -6.64 4.02 15.22
C GLU A 92 -5.33 3.89 14.43
N ILE A 93 -5.44 3.60 13.12
CA ILE A 93 -4.27 3.44 12.25
C ILE A 93 -3.57 4.80 12.07
N CYS A 94 -4.35 5.89 11.93
CA CYS A 94 -3.83 7.26 11.83
C CYS A 94 -3.06 7.73 13.06
N ARG A 95 -3.34 7.19 14.26
CA ARG A 95 -2.62 7.57 15.50
C ARG A 95 -1.11 7.33 15.39
N ARG A 96 -0.69 6.41 14.51
CA ARG A 96 0.73 6.09 14.26
C ARG A 96 1.33 6.88 13.09
N CYS A 97 0.52 7.60 12.31
CA CYS A 97 1.01 8.46 11.23
C CYS A 97 1.71 9.68 11.85
N ARG A 98 3.02 9.55 12.11
CA ARG A 98 3.92 10.66 12.51
C ARG A 98 4.16 11.61 11.35
N ILE A 99 3.11 12.28 10.87
CA ILE A 99 3.23 13.33 9.88
C ILE A 99 2.62 14.59 10.49
N ASP A 100 3.45 15.60 10.74
CA ASP A 100 3.17 16.89 11.39
C ASP A 100 2.16 17.80 10.63
N ASP A 101 1.28 17.24 9.81
CA ASP A 101 0.38 18.02 8.98
C ASP A 101 -1.05 17.93 9.48
N LYS A 102 -1.57 19.12 9.80
CA LYS A 102 -2.97 19.56 9.88
C LYS A 102 -3.99 18.47 10.28
N PRO A 103 -4.62 18.58 11.47
CA PRO A 103 -5.61 17.62 11.94
C PRO A 103 -6.81 17.43 10.99
N ASP A 104 -7.04 18.37 10.07
CA ASP A 104 -8.20 18.42 9.17
C ASP A 104 -7.96 17.86 7.76
N ALA A 105 -6.82 17.22 7.48
CA ALA A 105 -6.61 16.58 6.18
C ALA A 105 -7.51 15.34 6.05
N VAL A 106 -8.35 15.29 5.00
CA VAL A 106 -9.18 14.12 4.67
C VAL A 106 -8.28 12.90 4.45
N ARG A 107 -8.66 11.78 5.09
CA ARG A 107 -7.91 10.52 5.05
C ARG A 107 -8.84 9.39 4.69
N PHE A 108 -8.41 8.60 3.72
CA PHE A 108 -9.09 7.41 3.25
C PHE A 108 -8.29 6.19 3.67
N LEU A 109 -8.95 5.20 4.26
CA LEU A 109 -8.37 3.88 4.44
C LEU A 109 -8.76 3.04 3.23
N VAL A 110 -7.83 2.91 2.29
CA VAL A 110 -8.05 2.16 1.05
C VAL A 110 -7.56 0.74 1.25
N ILE A 111 -8.43 -0.23 1.00
CA ILE A 111 -8.22 -1.66 1.25
C ILE A 111 -8.05 -2.37 -0.08
N PHE A 112 -7.01 -3.20 -0.15
CA PHE A 112 -6.63 -3.95 -1.33
C PHE A 112 -6.58 -5.45 -1.05
N GLU A 113 -6.99 -6.23 -2.04
CA GLU A 113 -6.58 -7.62 -2.15
C GLU A 113 -5.24 -7.74 -2.86
N THR A 114 -4.50 -8.83 -2.60
CA THR A 114 -3.23 -9.12 -3.29
C THR A 114 -3.49 -10.10 -4.42
N ASP A 115 -3.33 -9.65 -5.65
CA ASP A 115 -3.52 -10.47 -6.85
C ASP A 115 -2.34 -11.40 -7.09
N ALA A 116 -1.11 -10.87 -6.90
CA ALA A 116 0.12 -11.60 -7.14
C ALA A 116 1.27 -11.05 -6.29
N LYS A 117 2.26 -11.91 -6.00
CA LYS A 117 3.40 -11.62 -5.14
C LYS A 117 4.70 -12.15 -5.75
N PHE A 118 5.64 -11.23 -5.95
CA PHE A 118 6.94 -11.50 -6.57
C PHE A 118 8.09 -11.07 -5.64
N PRO A 119 9.27 -11.66 -5.77
CA PRO A 119 10.49 -11.10 -5.19
C PRO A 119 10.78 -9.75 -5.83
N LEU A 120 11.58 -8.93 -5.12
CA LEU A 120 12.00 -7.63 -5.65
C LEU A 120 12.79 -7.76 -6.95
N LEU A 121 13.66 -8.78 -7.03
CA LEU A 121 14.43 -9.12 -8.23
C LEU A 121 14.00 -10.48 -8.78
N GLY A 122 13.97 -10.59 -10.11
CA GLY A 122 13.59 -11.83 -10.81
C GLY A 122 12.10 -11.94 -11.09
N ASP A 123 11.73 -12.97 -11.82
CA ASP A 123 10.41 -13.23 -12.41
C ASP A 123 9.64 -14.38 -11.74
N GLY A 124 10.27 -15.13 -10.83
CA GLY A 124 9.60 -16.22 -10.12
C GLY A 124 8.52 -15.71 -9.16
N GLU A 125 7.27 -16.11 -9.31
CA GLU A 125 6.25 -15.91 -8.27
C GLU A 125 6.74 -16.54 -6.95
N THR A 126 6.67 -15.78 -5.86
CA THR A 126 7.02 -16.36 -4.55
C THR A 126 5.89 -17.25 -4.08
N SER A 127 6.07 -18.57 -4.22
CA SER A 127 5.26 -19.59 -3.57
C SER A 127 5.13 -19.30 -2.07
N GLU A 128 3.96 -19.60 -1.52
CA GLU A 128 3.53 -19.28 -0.14
C GLU A 128 4.51 -19.64 0.97
#